data_AF-A0A7S4K1F6-F1
#
_entry.id   AF-A0A7S4K1F6-F1
#
_cell.length_a   1.000
_cell.length_b   1.000
_cell.length_c   1.000
_cell.angle_alpha   90.00
_cell.angle_beta   90.00
_cell.angle_gamma   90.00
#
_symmetry.space_group_name_H-M   'P 1'
#
loop_
_entity.id
_entity.type
_entity.pdbx_description
1 polymer ?
#
loop_
_entity_poly.entity_id
_entity_poly.type
_entity_poly.pdbx_seq_one_letter_code
_entity_poly.pdbx_strand_id
1 'polypeptide(L)'
;MSDRGDSNEDPLQGKLAWFGLTITGKSFGSGIGNPPRILETLGQSLLPVDVLDEDDEAENVASRPKAKTLEEILTTQRSFYDSLTSGDLSGVQEIFDSEKSGDVDEVLNGGGSIDVWEKCLQDVARPSGMKISGSDVLLISDTEAYSTAIEFPPVAGFDSASLLAVQKWGRSSAEGEWKLQLHQTIPWGPNSKAGATLRCDCRGCTALARGPVRQWNFRGMID
;
A
#
# COMPACT_ATOMS: atom_id res chain seq x y z
N MET A 1 33.17 -43.14 -24.10
CA MET A 1 33.11 -42.44 -22.80
C MET A 1 32.07 -41.35 -22.93
N SER A 2 30.87 -41.62 -22.40
CA SER A 2 29.75 -40.68 -22.39
C SER A 2 29.93 -39.73 -21.23
N ASP A 3 30.19 -38.47 -21.53
CA ASP A 3 30.24 -37.37 -20.58
C ASP A 3 28.79 -37.01 -20.18
N ARG A 4 28.36 -37.46 -18.99
CA ARG A 4 27.12 -37.03 -18.36
C ARG A 4 27.47 -35.81 -17.52
N GLY A 5 27.23 -34.62 -18.06
CA GLY A 5 27.17 -33.41 -17.26
C GLY A 5 25.96 -33.46 -16.35
N ASP A 6 26.18 -33.86 -15.09
CA ASP A 6 25.25 -33.58 -13.99
C ASP A 6 25.31 -32.07 -13.70
N SER A 7 24.44 -31.30 -14.34
CA SER A 7 24.05 -29.98 -13.84
C SER A 7 23.13 -30.19 -12.64
N ASN A 8 23.71 -30.47 -11.47
CA ASN A 8 23.03 -30.37 -10.17
C ASN A 8 22.77 -28.88 -9.88
N GLU A 9 21.79 -28.29 -10.56
CA GLU A 9 21.16 -27.07 -10.07
C GLU A 9 20.32 -27.46 -8.85
N ASP A 10 20.63 -26.89 -7.69
CA ASP A 10 19.87 -27.11 -6.47
C ASP A 10 18.42 -26.65 -6.72
N PRO A 11 17.40 -27.53 -6.60
CA PRO A 11 16.00 -27.17 -6.83
C PRO A 11 15.48 -26.10 -5.85
N LEU A 12 16.28 -25.70 -4.85
CA LEU A 12 16.01 -24.60 -3.91
C LEU A 12 16.71 -23.30 -4.27
N GLN A 13 17.59 -23.27 -5.28
CA GLN A 13 18.29 -22.05 -5.69
C GLN A 13 17.28 -21.01 -6.20
N GLY A 14 17.09 -19.94 -5.42
CA GLY A 14 16.09 -18.89 -5.70
C GLY A 14 14.72 -19.05 -5.03
N LYS A 15 14.49 -20.09 -4.22
CA LYS A 15 13.25 -20.26 -3.45
C LYS A 15 13.41 -19.67 -2.06
N LEU A 16 12.75 -18.54 -1.80
CA LEU A 16 12.69 -17.93 -0.48
C LEU A 16 11.61 -18.62 0.37
N ALA A 17 12.00 -19.16 1.52
CA ALA A 17 11.09 -19.46 2.61
C ALA A 17 11.26 -18.37 3.67
N TRP A 18 10.17 -17.99 4.33
CA TRP A 18 10.19 -16.93 5.32
C TRP A 18 9.40 -17.33 6.55
N PHE A 19 9.82 -16.77 7.69
CA PHE A 19 9.25 -17.03 9.01
C PHE A 19 9.19 -15.71 9.77
N GLY A 20 8.06 -15.46 10.43
CA GLY A 20 7.82 -14.28 11.25
C GLY A 20 7.29 -14.67 12.63
N LEU A 21 7.55 -13.80 13.60
CA LEU A 21 7.01 -13.87 14.95
C LEU A 21 6.22 -12.60 15.23
N THR A 22 5.00 -12.73 15.75
CA THR A 22 4.27 -11.59 16.30
C THR A 22 4.85 -11.18 17.65
N ILE A 23 4.55 -9.96 18.11
CA ILE A 23 4.91 -9.49 19.45
C ILE A 23 4.32 -10.35 20.58
N THR A 24 3.22 -11.06 20.29
CA THR A 24 2.59 -12.04 21.19
C THR A 24 3.18 -13.44 21.08
N GLY A 25 4.26 -13.62 20.31
CA GLY A 25 4.98 -14.89 20.16
C GLY A 25 4.33 -15.88 19.20
N LYS A 26 3.34 -15.48 18.40
CA LYS A 26 2.75 -16.35 17.37
C LYS A 26 3.67 -16.42 16.16
N SER A 27 3.99 -17.63 15.72
CA SER A 27 4.74 -17.86 14.49
C SER A 27 3.84 -17.92 13.26
N PHE A 28 4.32 -17.37 12.15
CA PHE A 28 3.73 -17.50 10.82
C PHE A 28 4.86 -17.63 9.78
N GLY A 29 4.60 -18.20 8.62
CA GLY A 29 5.64 -18.47 7.62
C GLY A 29 5.08 -19.01 6.32
N SER A 30 5.92 -19.13 5.29
CA SER A 30 5.59 -19.89 4.08
C SER A 30 6.48 -21.13 3.92
N GLY A 31 5.94 -22.13 3.22
CA GLY A 31 6.66 -23.37 2.93
C GLY A 31 7.64 -23.30 1.75
N ILE A 32 7.48 -22.34 0.84
CA ILE A 32 8.30 -21.96 -0.34
C ILE A 32 7.39 -21.03 -1.18
N GLY A 33 7.89 -19.89 -1.67
CA GLY A 33 7.13 -19.02 -2.58
C GLY A 33 7.55 -17.56 -2.51
N ASN A 34 6.67 -16.67 -2.98
CA ASN A 34 6.89 -15.24 -2.83
C ASN A 34 6.98 -14.86 -1.34
N PRO A 35 7.84 -13.89 -0.95
CA PRO A 35 7.81 -13.31 0.38
C PRO A 35 6.38 -12.87 0.73
N PRO A 36 6.00 -12.85 2.03
CA PRO A 36 4.70 -12.33 2.38
C PRO A 36 4.65 -10.88 1.92
N ARG A 37 3.48 -10.42 1.53
CA ARG A 37 3.23 -8.99 1.45
C ARG A 37 3.25 -8.47 2.89
N ILE A 38 4.45 -8.13 3.37
CA ILE A 38 4.74 -7.81 4.77
C ILE A 38 3.81 -6.71 5.26
N LEU A 39 3.53 -5.71 4.44
CA LEU A 39 2.59 -4.63 4.77
C LEU A 39 1.17 -5.15 5.00
N GLU A 40 0.68 -6.07 4.19
CA GLU A 40 -0.67 -6.65 4.34
C GLU A 40 -0.75 -7.60 5.53
N THR A 41 0.37 -8.28 5.83
CA THR A 41 0.48 -9.25 6.91
C THR A 41 0.66 -8.55 8.26
N LEU A 42 1.53 -7.55 8.31
CA LEU A 42 1.90 -6.82 9.51
C LEU A 42 1.01 -5.61 9.77
N GLY A 43 0.48 -4.93 8.75
CA GLY A 43 -0.40 -3.77 8.94
C GLY A 43 -1.63 -4.06 9.79
N GLN A 44 -2.09 -5.32 9.81
CA GLN A 44 -3.20 -5.76 10.65
C GLN A 44 -2.80 -6.14 12.09
N SER A 45 -1.50 -6.24 12.36
CA SER A 45 -0.93 -6.66 13.65
C SER A 45 -0.04 -5.60 14.31
N LEU A 46 0.40 -4.60 13.54
CA LEU A 46 1.13 -3.43 14.00
C LEU A 46 0.10 -2.39 14.42
N LEU A 47 0.00 -2.20 15.73
CA LEU A 47 -0.70 -1.05 16.28
C LEU A 47 0.27 0.13 16.34
N PRO A 48 -0.19 1.36 16.09
CA PRO A 48 0.61 2.54 16.40
C PRO A 48 1.11 2.47 17.85
N VAL A 49 2.40 2.72 18.05
CA VAL A 49 2.99 2.84 19.39
C VAL A 49 2.58 4.20 20.00
N ASP A 50 2.48 5.22 19.14
CA ASP A 50 1.97 6.55 19.45
C ASP A 50 0.77 6.85 18.54
N VAL A 51 -0.29 7.41 19.12
CA VAL A 51 -1.47 7.82 18.35
C VAL A 51 -1.16 9.16 17.71
N LEU A 52 -1.07 9.17 16.37
CA LEU A 52 -0.93 10.39 15.59
C LEU A 52 -2.26 11.13 15.51
N ASP A 53 -2.19 12.45 15.54
CA ASP A 53 -3.30 13.39 15.33
C ASP A 53 -3.36 13.83 13.86
N GLU A 54 -4.52 14.29 13.41
CA GLU A 54 -4.70 14.87 12.07
C GLU A 54 -3.92 16.18 11.89
N ASP A 55 -3.55 16.83 12.99
CA ASP A 55 -2.77 18.07 13.01
C ASP A 55 -1.25 17.84 13.09
N ASP A 56 -0.79 16.58 13.14
CA ASP A 56 0.64 16.27 13.17
C ASP A 56 1.33 16.68 11.85
N GLU A 57 2.42 17.44 11.97
CA GLU A 57 3.19 17.92 10.82
C GLU A 57 3.87 16.75 10.08
N ALA A 58 4.03 16.89 8.76
CA ALA A 58 4.84 15.99 7.97
C ALA A 58 6.31 16.02 8.41
N GLU A 59 7.05 14.95 8.15
CA GLU A 59 8.47 14.91 8.52
C GLU A 59 9.26 15.99 7.78
N ASN A 60 10.08 16.74 8.52
CA ASN A 60 10.92 17.76 7.91
C ASN A 60 12.09 17.13 7.13
N VAL A 61 11.94 17.08 5.81
CA VAL A 61 12.96 16.51 4.91
C VAL A 61 14.10 17.45 4.55
N ALA A 62 14.08 18.72 4.99
CA ALA A 62 15.03 19.73 4.55
C ALA A 62 16.49 19.42 4.91
N SER A 63 16.72 18.71 6.02
CA SER A 63 18.05 18.28 6.46
C SER A 63 18.52 16.96 5.85
N ARG A 64 17.65 16.25 5.12
CA ARG A 64 17.97 14.93 4.55
C ARG A 64 18.73 15.06 3.23
N PRO A 65 19.62 14.12 2.90
CA PRO A 65 20.17 14.02 1.55
C PRO A 65 19.07 13.94 0.51
N LYS A 66 19.24 14.61 -0.64
CA LYS A 66 18.22 14.72 -1.69
C LYS A 66 16.90 15.37 -1.24
N ALA A 67 16.94 16.29 -0.26
CA ALA A 67 15.79 17.04 0.26
C ALA A 67 14.83 17.56 -0.82
N LYS A 68 15.35 18.08 -1.95
CA LYS A 68 14.52 18.57 -3.06
C LYS A 68 13.65 17.48 -3.68
N THR A 69 14.21 16.30 -3.94
CA THR A 69 13.48 15.16 -4.50
C THR A 69 12.47 14.61 -3.50
N LEU A 70 12.82 14.60 -2.21
CA LEU A 70 11.89 14.21 -1.14
C LEU A 70 10.69 15.16 -1.06
N GLU A 71 10.95 16.48 -1.09
CA GLU A 71 9.91 17.51 -1.06
C GLU A 71 9.01 17.47 -2.31
N GLU A 72 9.58 17.17 -3.47
CA GLU A 72 8.84 16.97 -4.71
C GLU A 72 7.81 15.83 -4.57
N ILE A 73 8.24 14.66 -4.08
CA ILE A 73 7.35 13.51 -3.87
C ILE A 73 6.27 13.85 -2.83
N LEU A 74 6.63 14.49 -1.70
CA LEU A 74 5.66 14.91 -0.68
C LEU A 74 4.66 15.94 -1.23
N THR A 75 5.11 16.83 -2.11
CA THR A 75 4.22 17.79 -2.78
C THR A 75 3.25 17.08 -3.72
N THR A 76 3.73 16.16 -4.55
CA THR A 76 2.86 15.37 -5.44
C THR A 76 1.90 14.47 -4.64
N GLN A 77 2.33 13.92 -3.50
CA GLN A 77 1.45 13.20 -2.58
C GLN A 77 0.31 14.09 -2.08
N ARG A 78 0.60 15.33 -1.66
CA ARG A 78 -0.45 16.28 -1.24
C ARG A 78 -1.42 16.58 -2.38
N SER A 79 -0.90 16.83 -3.59
CA SER A 79 -1.74 17.03 -4.78
C SER A 79 -2.66 15.83 -5.07
N PHE A 80 -2.20 14.59 -4.82
CA PHE A 80 -3.03 13.41 -4.97
C PHE A 80 -4.23 13.44 -4.02
N TYR A 81 -3.99 13.73 -2.74
CA TYR A 81 -5.07 13.81 -1.75
C TYR A 81 -6.00 15.02 -2.00
N ASP A 82 -5.47 16.15 -2.45
CA ASP A 82 -6.29 17.31 -2.84
C ASP A 82 -7.23 16.94 -4.01
N SER A 83 -6.72 16.30 -5.06
CA SER A 83 -7.55 15.86 -6.19
C SER A 83 -8.54 14.76 -5.79
N LEU A 84 -8.13 13.79 -4.96
CA LEU A 84 -8.97 12.71 -4.47
C LEU A 84 -10.16 13.24 -3.65
N THR A 85 -9.90 14.17 -2.73
CA THR A 85 -10.91 14.69 -1.79
C THR A 85 -11.84 15.72 -2.43
N SER A 86 -11.36 16.45 -3.45
CA SER A 86 -12.15 17.40 -4.24
C SER A 86 -12.92 16.75 -5.39
N GLY A 87 -12.59 15.52 -5.79
CA GLY A 87 -13.22 14.84 -6.92
C GLY A 87 -12.63 15.23 -8.29
N ASP A 88 -11.40 15.74 -8.33
CA ASP A 88 -10.71 16.15 -9.54
C ASP A 88 -10.11 14.95 -10.29
N LEU A 89 -10.85 14.47 -11.29
CA LEU A 89 -10.44 13.34 -12.13
C LEU A 89 -9.17 13.63 -12.91
N SER A 90 -9.02 14.84 -13.46
CA SER A 90 -7.87 15.20 -14.28
C SER A 90 -6.61 15.26 -13.43
N GLY A 91 -6.68 15.83 -12.23
CA GLY A 91 -5.56 15.85 -11.29
C GLY A 91 -5.14 14.45 -10.84
N VAL A 92 -6.09 13.56 -10.52
CA VAL A 92 -5.74 12.16 -10.20
C VAL A 92 -5.07 11.47 -11.39
N GLN A 93 -5.61 11.62 -12.60
CA GLN A 93 -5.06 11.01 -13.81
C GLN A 93 -3.67 11.54 -14.18
N GLU A 94 -3.41 12.82 -13.93
CA GLU A 94 -2.10 13.42 -14.16
C GLU A 94 -1.04 12.87 -13.20
N ILE A 95 -1.41 12.56 -11.96
CA ILE A 95 -0.47 12.07 -10.94
C ILE A 95 -0.10 10.60 -11.15
N PHE A 96 -1.06 9.77 -11.57
CA PHE A 96 -0.79 8.35 -11.79
C PHE A 96 0.09 8.11 -13.02
N ASP A 97 0.97 7.11 -12.90
CA ASP A 97 1.67 6.54 -14.04
C ASP A 97 0.63 5.88 -14.96
N SER A 98 0.79 6.03 -16.28
CA SER A 98 -0.10 5.37 -17.25
C SER A 98 -0.02 3.84 -17.21
N GLU A 99 1.07 3.27 -16.67
CA GLU A 99 1.25 1.83 -16.54
C GLU A 99 0.38 1.23 -15.43
N LYS A 100 -0.17 0.04 -15.71
CA LYS A 100 -1.02 -0.69 -14.78
C LYS A 100 -0.17 -1.39 -13.72
N SER A 101 -0.63 -1.34 -12.48
CA SER A 101 0.06 -2.05 -11.41
C SER A 101 -0.27 -3.55 -11.45
N GLY A 102 0.78 -4.38 -11.37
CA GLY A 102 0.63 -5.83 -11.18
C GLY A 102 -0.10 -6.19 -9.88
N ASP A 103 -0.04 -5.33 -8.86
CA ASP A 103 -0.74 -5.51 -7.59
C ASP A 103 -2.26 -5.37 -7.73
N VAL A 104 -2.72 -4.49 -8.62
CA VAL A 104 -4.15 -4.36 -8.96
C VAL A 104 -4.57 -5.51 -9.86
N ASP A 105 -3.74 -5.89 -10.84
CA ASP A 105 -4.02 -7.03 -11.73
C ASP A 105 -4.16 -8.34 -10.96
N GLU A 106 -3.38 -8.56 -9.90
CA GLU A 106 -3.51 -9.74 -9.03
C GLU A 106 -4.94 -9.86 -8.46
N VAL A 107 -5.51 -8.77 -7.96
CA VAL A 107 -6.86 -8.77 -7.38
C VAL A 107 -7.91 -9.03 -8.46
N LEU A 108 -7.77 -8.41 -9.62
CA LEU A 108 -8.68 -8.59 -10.75
C LEU A 108 -8.63 -10.01 -11.31
N ASN A 109 -7.44 -10.58 -11.47
CA ASN A 109 -7.25 -11.96 -11.90
C ASN A 109 -7.77 -12.96 -10.85
N GLY A 110 -7.82 -12.56 -9.57
CA GLY A 110 -8.47 -13.29 -8.49
C GLY A 110 -10.01 -13.19 -8.47
N GLY A 111 -10.62 -12.49 -9.43
CA GLY A 111 -12.06 -12.30 -9.52
C GLY A 111 -12.60 -11.08 -8.77
N GLY A 112 -11.72 -10.21 -8.28
CA GLY A 112 -12.10 -8.91 -7.71
C GLY A 112 -12.58 -7.93 -8.79
N SER A 113 -13.21 -6.85 -8.33
CA SER A 113 -13.67 -5.74 -9.19
C SER A 113 -12.82 -4.49 -8.98
N ILE A 114 -12.78 -3.63 -9.99
CA ILE A 114 -12.25 -2.27 -9.89
C ILE A 114 -13.39 -1.28 -9.97
N ASP A 115 -13.38 -0.32 -9.05
CA ASP A 115 -14.13 0.92 -9.19
C ASP A 115 -13.23 1.91 -9.90
N VAL A 116 -13.63 2.33 -11.10
CA VAL A 116 -12.86 3.29 -11.89
C VAL A 116 -12.86 4.67 -11.24
N TRP A 117 -11.87 5.52 -11.55
CA TRP A 117 -11.72 6.83 -10.91
C TRP A 117 -12.97 7.71 -11.03
N GLU A 118 -13.68 7.69 -12.16
CA GLU A 118 -14.94 8.41 -12.33
C GLU A 118 -16.00 8.01 -11.29
N LYS A 119 -15.99 6.75 -10.85
CA LYS A 119 -16.87 6.23 -9.80
C LYS A 119 -16.32 6.55 -8.42
N CYS A 120 -15.02 6.36 -8.19
CA CYS A 120 -14.36 6.66 -6.91
C CYS A 120 -14.49 8.14 -6.52
N LEU A 121 -14.54 9.05 -7.49
CA LEU A 121 -14.52 10.50 -7.27
C LEU A 121 -15.93 11.14 -7.16
N GLN A 122 -17.00 10.35 -7.29
CA GLN A 122 -18.38 10.84 -7.13
C GLN A 122 -18.63 11.34 -5.70
N ASP A 123 -19.50 12.34 -5.54
CA ASP A 123 -19.78 13.00 -4.25
C ASP A 123 -20.08 12.03 -3.09
N VAL A 124 -20.75 10.91 -3.38
CA VAL A 124 -21.15 9.92 -2.38
C VAL A 124 -20.12 8.81 -2.15
N ALA A 125 -19.09 8.73 -2.99
CA ALA A 125 -18.07 7.69 -2.97
C ALA A 125 -16.71 8.24 -2.52
N ARG A 126 -16.37 9.49 -2.89
CA ARG A 126 -15.07 10.07 -2.58
C ARG A 126 -14.92 10.36 -1.08
N PRO A 127 -13.70 10.31 -0.55
CA PRO A 127 -13.42 10.61 0.86
C PRO A 127 -13.37 12.13 1.08
N SER A 128 -14.44 12.87 0.77
CA SER A 128 -14.48 14.32 0.89
C SER A 128 -14.20 14.77 2.32
N GLY A 129 -13.23 15.67 2.51
CA GLY A 129 -12.81 16.16 3.82
C GLY A 129 -11.82 15.25 4.56
N MET A 130 -11.32 14.18 3.92
CA MET A 130 -10.23 13.38 4.48
C MET A 130 -8.95 14.19 4.60
N LYS A 131 -8.29 14.05 5.76
CA LYS A 131 -6.95 14.61 6.00
C LYS A 131 -5.92 13.50 6.04
N ILE A 132 -4.66 13.89 5.86
CA ILE A 132 -3.51 13.03 6.06
C ILE A 132 -2.54 13.65 7.07
N SER A 133 -1.83 12.82 7.83
CA SER A 133 -0.72 13.25 8.69
C SER A 133 0.42 12.24 8.71
N GLY A 134 1.56 12.65 9.27
CA GLY A 134 2.73 11.77 9.43
C GLY A 134 3.35 11.32 8.10
N SER A 135 3.26 12.13 7.05
CA SER A 135 3.87 11.80 5.76
C SER A 135 5.39 11.69 5.84
N ASP A 136 5.93 10.62 5.26
CA ASP A 136 7.37 10.36 5.08
C ASP A 136 7.65 9.72 3.71
N VAL A 137 8.87 9.86 3.21
CA VAL A 137 9.34 9.35 1.92
C VAL A 137 10.69 8.64 2.08
N LEU A 138 10.75 7.41 1.58
CA LEU A 138 11.98 6.65 1.39
C LEU A 138 12.36 6.60 -0.09
N LEU A 139 13.54 7.09 -0.44
CA LEU A 139 14.14 6.90 -1.77
C LEU A 139 14.85 5.55 -1.83
N ILE A 140 14.46 4.70 -2.79
CA ILE A 140 15.14 3.43 -3.06
C ILE A 140 16.24 3.62 -4.09
N SER A 141 15.97 4.42 -5.12
CA SER A 141 16.91 4.75 -6.18
C SER A 141 16.62 6.15 -6.75
N ASP A 142 17.31 6.52 -7.82
CA ASP A 142 16.99 7.74 -8.55
C ASP A 142 15.68 7.64 -9.34
N THR A 143 15.05 6.47 -9.43
CA THR A 143 13.82 6.28 -10.22
C THR A 143 12.70 5.59 -9.46
N GLU A 144 12.93 5.23 -8.19
CA GLU A 144 11.97 4.51 -7.36
C GLU A 144 11.98 5.06 -5.93
N ALA A 145 10.79 5.29 -5.40
CA ALA A 145 10.58 5.76 -4.05
C ALA A 145 9.28 5.22 -3.46
N TYR A 146 9.19 5.25 -2.14
CA TYR A 146 7.98 4.95 -1.39
C TYR A 146 7.63 6.12 -0.51
N SER A 147 6.34 6.43 -0.37
CA SER A 147 5.87 7.33 0.67
C SER A 147 4.84 6.65 1.55
N THR A 148 4.69 7.17 2.76
CA THR A 148 3.66 6.75 3.69
C THR A 148 2.85 7.96 4.15
N ALA A 149 1.64 7.73 4.63
CA ALA A 149 0.82 8.71 5.33
C ALA A 149 -0.25 7.99 6.14
N ILE A 150 -0.71 8.59 7.23
CA ILE A 150 -1.91 8.14 7.94
C ILE A 150 -3.11 8.90 7.41
N GLU A 151 -4.20 8.19 7.11
CA GLU A 151 -5.43 8.79 6.58
C GLU A 151 -6.55 8.84 7.62
N PHE A 152 -7.25 9.98 7.63
CA PHE A 152 -8.34 10.31 8.55
C PHE A 152 -9.62 10.60 7.76
N PRO A 153 -10.34 9.55 7.29
CA PRO A 153 -11.59 9.73 6.56
C PRO A 153 -12.73 10.16 7.50
N PRO A 154 -13.53 11.18 7.13
CA PRO A 154 -14.53 11.77 8.04
C PRO A 154 -15.72 10.86 8.34
N VAL A 155 -15.98 9.85 7.50
CA VAL A 155 -17.16 8.96 7.59
C VAL A 155 -17.03 7.89 8.69
N ALA A 156 -15.87 7.79 9.38
CA ALA A 156 -15.65 6.80 10.45
C ALA A 156 -16.38 7.13 11.78
N GLY A 157 -16.87 8.37 11.94
CA GLY A 157 -17.74 8.79 13.05
C GLY A 157 -17.04 9.19 14.35
N PHE A 158 -15.71 9.30 14.38
CA PHE A 158 -14.89 9.91 15.44
C PHE A 158 -13.49 10.21 14.89
N ASP A 159 -12.76 11.13 15.53
CA ASP A 159 -11.34 11.50 15.36
C ASP A 159 -10.37 10.31 15.48
N SER A 160 -10.50 9.28 14.65
CA SER A 160 -9.63 8.10 14.69
C SER A 160 -9.00 7.84 13.33
N ALA A 161 -7.70 8.11 13.24
CA ALA A 161 -6.80 7.62 12.20
C ALA A 161 -7.04 6.14 11.96
N SER A 162 -7.36 5.78 10.71
CA SER A 162 -7.97 4.47 10.42
C SER A 162 -7.26 3.70 9.31
N LEU A 163 -6.39 4.34 8.55
CA LEU A 163 -5.67 3.72 7.43
C LEU A 163 -4.21 4.16 7.40
N LEU A 164 -3.32 3.22 7.13
CA LEU A 164 -1.94 3.50 6.73
C LEU A 164 -1.88 3.41 5.21
N ALA A 165 -1.57 4.52 4.57
CA ALA A 165 -1.28 4.58 3.15
C ALA A 165 0.20 4.28 2.91
N VAL A 166 0.47 3.43 1.92
CA VAL A 166 1.79 3.21 1.34
C VAL A 166 1.67 3.42 -0.15
N GLN A 167 2.49 4.32 -0.68
CA GLN A 167 2.48 4.71 -2.08
C GLN A 167 3.81 4.39 -2.73
N LYS A 168 3.77 3.77 -3.90
CA LYS A 168 4.94 3.51 -4.73
C LYS A 168 5.02 4.57 -5.81
N TRP A 169 6.17 5.21 -5.93
CA TRP A 169 6.46 6.25 -6.90
C TRP A 169 7.53 5.78 -7.88
N GLY A 170 7.34 6.12 -9.14
CA GLY A 170 8.29 5.82 -10.21
C GLY A 170 8.52 7.02 -11.10
N ARG A 171 9.66 7.03 -11.79
CA ARG A 171 9.94 7.93 -12.91
C ARG A 171 10.85 7.26 -13.92
N SER A 172 10.74 7.66 -15.19
CA SER A 172 11.48 7.02 -16.28
C SER A 172 12.99 7.32 -16.30
N SER A 173 13.42 8.40 -15.62
CA SER A 173 14.82 8.80 -15.49
C SER A 173 15.05 9.63 -14.23
N ALA A 174 16.31 9.90 -13.89
CA ALA A 174 16.67 10.73 -12.72
C ALA A 174 16.20 12.20 -12.80
N GLU A 175 15.76 12.65 -13.96
CA GLU A 175 15.24 14.00 -14.22
C GLU A 175 13.76 13.97 -14.62
N GLY A 176 13.15 12.78 -14.71
CA GLY A 176 11.75 12.61 -15.02
C GLY A 176 10.84 13.03 -13.87
N GLU A 177 9.59 13.26 -14.20
CA GLU A 177 8.54 13.56 -13.23
C GLU A 177 8.19 12.30 -12.42
N TRP A 178 8.02 12.47 -11.12
CA TRP A 178 7.51 11.39 -10.26
C TRP A 178 6.03 11.15 -10.52
N LYS A 179 5.70 9.89 -10.84
CA LYS A 179 4.34 9.41 -11.03
C LYS A 179 4.01 8.34 -10.00
N LEU A 180 2.76 8.36 -9.54
CA LEU A 180 2.23 7.38 -8.61
C LEU A 180 1.92 6.08 -9.35
N GLN A 181 2.57 4.99 -8.96
CA GLN A 181 2.38 3.68 -9.60
C GLN A 181 1.38 2.80 -8.84
N LEU A 182 1.35 2.95 -7.52
CA LEU A 182 0.44 2.22 -6.65
C LEU A 182 0.14 3.07 -5.42
N HIS A 183 -1.13 3.20 -5.09
CA HIS A 183 -1.57 3.65 -3.78
C HIS A 183 -2.26 2.49 -3.07
N GLN A 184 -1.73 2.09 -1.92
CA GLN A 184 -2.27 1.01 -1.12
C GLN A 184 -2.63 1.52 0.26
N THR A 185 -3.81 1.18 0.76
CA THR A 185 -4.24 1.50 2.13
C THR A 185 -4.58 0.24 2.88
N ILE A 186 -4.15 0.18 4.15
CA ILE A 186 -4.46 -0.93 5.05
C ILE A 186 -5.13 -0.38 6.32
N PRO A 187 -6.05 -1.13 6.95
CA PRO A 187 -6.59 -0.77 8.26
C PRO A 187 -5.46 -0.50 9.27
N TRP A 188 -5.50 0.66 9.91
CA TRP A 188 -4.53 1.13 10.90
C TRP A 188 -5.24 1.57 12.18
N GLY A 189 -4.73 1.14 13.33
CA GLY A 189 -5.28 1.51 14.64
C GLY A 189 -6.21 0.45 15.27
N PRO A 190 -6.38 0.48 16.60
CA PRO A 190 -7.06 -0.56 17.37
C PRO A 190 -8.58 -0.67 17.10
N ASN A 191 -9.20 0.40 16.56
CA ASN A 191 -10.64 0.48 16.29
C ASN A 191 -10.94 0.79 14.81
N SER A 192 -10.01 0.52 13.89
CA SER A 192 -10.26 0.78 12.47
C SER A 192 -11.50 0.01 11.99
N LYS A 193 -12.46 0.75 11.44
CA LYS A 193 -13.66 0.19 10.80
C LYS A 193 -13.41 -0.20 9.34
N ALA A 194 -12.21 0.04 8.81
CA ALA A 194 -11.86 -0.35 7.45
C ALA A 194 -11.84 -1.88 7.33
N GLY A 195 -12.77 -2.41 6.53
CA GLY A 195 -12.95 -3.86 6.36
C GLY A 195 -12.07 -4.49 5.28
N ALA A 196 -11.31 -3.67 4.54
CA ALA A 196 -10.56 -4.09 3.36
C ALA A 196 -9.25 -3.30 3.25
N THR A 197 -8.28 -3.92 2.58
CA THR A 197 -7.12 -3.22 2.02
C THR A 197 -7.53 -2.68 0.66
N LEU A 198 -7.18 -1.42 0.33
CA LEU A 198 -7.36 -0.90 -1.02
C LEU A 198 -6.04 -0.98 -1.79
N ARG A 199 -6.13 -1.22 -3.09
CA ARG A 199 -5.03 -1.06 -4.05
C ARG A 199 -5.55 -0.24 -5.21
N CYS A 200 -4.87 0.85 -5.54
CA CYS A 200 -5.27 1.76 -6.60
C CYS A 200 -4.12 2.01 -7.57
N ASP A 201 -4.46 2.06 -8.86
CA ASP A 201 -3.57 2.48 -9.93
C ASP A 201 -4.29 3.47 -10.88
N CYS A 202 -3.71 3.75 -12.05
CA CYS A 202 -4.28 4.68 -13.03
C CYS A 202 -5.71 4.37 -13.48
N ARG A 203 -6.21 3.15 -13.26
CA ARG A 203 -7.57 2.75 -13.64
C ARG A 203 -8.60 3.08 -12.57
N GLY A 204 -8.21 3.15 -11.30
CA GLY A 204 -9.11 3.26 -10.16
C GLY A 204 -8.65 2.42 -8.97
N CYS A 205 -9.59 2.05 -8.10
CA CYS A 205 -9.32 1.32 -6.86
C CYS A 205 -10.01 -0.04 -6.83
N THR A 206 -9.32 -1.03 -6.29
CA THR A 206 -9.88 -2.34 -5.93
C THR A 206 -9.79 -2.58 -4.43
N ALA A 207 -10.79 -3.25 -3.89
CA ALA A 207 -10.85 -3.60 -2.48
C ALA A 207 -10.54 -5.09 -2.30
N LEU A 208 -9.47 -5.38 -1.56
CA LEU A 208 -9.20 -6.70 -1.01
C LEU A 208 -9.95 -6.83 0.32
N ALA A 209 -11.24 -7.15 0.21
CA ALA A 209 -12.07 -7.44 1.37
C ALA A 209 -11.57 -8.73 2.05
N ARG A 210 -11.64 -8.77 3.39
CA ARG A 210 -11.55 -10.04 4.11
C ARG A 210 -12.65 -10.95 3.57
N GLY A 211 -12.27 -12.01 2.83
CA GLY A 211 -13.21 -13.08 2.51
C GLY A 211 -13.89 -13.59 3.78
N PRO A 212 -15.05 -14.27 3.68
CA PRO A 212 -15.67 -14.87 4.86
C PRO A 212 -14.60 -15.70 5.55
N VAL A 213 -14.33 -15.36 6.81
CA VAL A 213 -13.38 -16.08 7.65
C VAL A 213 -13.79 -17.55 7.58
N ARG A 214 -13.06 -18.38 6.84
CA ARG A 214 -13.02 -19.81 7.16
C ARG A 214 -12.45 -19.84 8.56
N GLN A 215 -13.31 -19.99 9.54
CA GLN A 215 -12.93 -20.13 10.93
C GLN A 215 -12.04 -21.37 11.01
N TRP A 216 -10.73 -21.13 11.03
CA TRP A 216 -9.79 -22.13 11.50
C TRP A 216 -10.01 -22.24 13.00
N ASN A 217 -10.87 -23.16 13.41
CA ASN A 217 -10.80 -23.66 14.77
C ASN A 217 -9.54 -24.53 14.89
N PHE A 218 -8.99 -24.63 16.11
CA PHE A 218 -7.70 -25.25 16.47
C PHE A 218 -7.54 -26.76 16.09
N ARG A 219 -8.41 -27.31 15.24
CA ARG A 219 -8.44 -28.72 14.83
C ARG A 219 -8.46 -28.97 13.32
N GLY A 220 -8.39 -27.95 12.47
CA GLY A 220 -8.07 -28.13 11.05
C GLY A 220 -9.06 -28.99 10.23
N MET A 221 -10.37 -28.88 10.50
CA MET A 221 -11.40 -29.45 9.60
C MET A 221 -12.31 -28.35 9.06
N ILE A 222 -12.67 -28.47 7.78
CA ILE A 222 -13.57 -27.58 7.03
C ILE A 222 -15.01 -28.01 7.32
N ASP A 223 -15.88 -27.06 7.68
CA ASP A 223 -17.30 -27.11 7.32
C ASP A 223 -17.52 -26.34 6.02
#